data_AF-A0AAE0SP88-F1
#
_entry.id   AF-A0AAE0SP88-F1
#
_cell.length_a   1.000
_cell.length_b   1.000
_cell.length_c   1.000
_cell.angle_alpha   90.00
_cell.angle_beta   90.00
_cell.angle_gamma   90.00
#
_symmetry.space_group_name_H-M   'P 1'
#
loop_
_entity.id
_entity.type
_entity.pdbx_description
1 polymer ?
#
loop_
_entity_poly.entity_id
_entity_poly.type
_entity_poly.pdbx_seq_one_letter_code
_entity_poly.pdbx_strand_id
1 'polypeptide(L)'
;METVADTGKRLTAAQRAKIERNRQKALLLRQSRLIAHPYTSEAASGWKVNGPARQIDTGAGFFLEEEDEKEKCKQEIKHQPGPLMVIENLICEDCGKEFLESYFYDKFHYSVCDNCRQNEETHPLITKTDARNKYLLKNADLDKREPPLHFVIRKNPHNSKWGDMKLYLECQVAYNIKTSNYTFNLSSLKICVTKKCHSFSHVISTHCKNIAVYHKSIS
;
A
#
# COMPACT_ATOMS: atom_id res chain seq x y z
N MET A 1 -9.08 -19.68 -72.03
CA MET A 1 -9.88 -20.39 -71.01
C MET A 1 -8.97 -21.41 -70.36
N GLU A 2 -8.40 -21.09 -69.19
CA GLU A 2 -7.54 -22.02 -68.47
C GLU A 2 -8.30 -22.60 -67.29
N THR A 3 -8.35 -23.93 -67.24
CA THR A 3 -8.96 -24.74 -66.17
C THR A 3 -7.92 -24.97 -65.07
N VAL A 4 -8.21 -24.51 -63.85
CA VAL A 4 -7.34 -24.73 -62.69
C VAL A 4 -7.49 -26.17 -62.19
N ALA A 5 -6.42 -26.95 -62.30
CA ALA A 5 -6.33 -28.32 -61.81
C ALA A 5 -6.02 -28.36 -60.30
N ASP A 6 -6.86 -29.09 -59.56
CA ASP A 6 -6.76 -29.36 -58.12
C ASP A 6 -5.53 -30.24 -57.81
N THR A 7 -4.56 -29.71 -57.05
CA THR A 7 -3.38 -30.45 -56.59
C THR A 7 -3.61 -30.98 -55.18
N GLY A 8 -4.44 -32.02 -55.07
CA GLY A 8 -4.84 -32.65 -53.81
C GLY A 8 -3.70 -33.36 -53.07
N LYS A 9 -3.06 -32.67 -52.11
CA LYS A 9 -2.14 -33.29 -51.15
C LYS A 9 -2.94 -34.18 -50.17
N ARG A 10 -2.86 -35.51 -50.31
CA ARG A 10 -3.59 -36.47 -49.46
C ARG A 10 -3.19 -36.32 -47.99
N LEU A 11 -4.13 -35.90 -47.14
CA LEU A 11 -3.93 -35.76 -45.70
C LEU A 11 -3.71 -37.11 -45.02
N THR A 12 -2.81 -37.16 -44.04
CA THR A 12 -2.57 -38.35 -43.21
C THR A 12 -3.76 -38.63 -42.28
N ALA A 13 -3.89 -39.87 -41.80
CA ALA A 13 -4.97 -40.26 -40.89
C ALA A 13 -5.05 -39.38 -39.63
N ALA A 14 -3.89 -38.99 -39.08
CA ALA A 14 -3.81 -38.10 -37.92
C ALA A 14 -4.32 -36.68 -38.23
N GLN A 15 -4.03 -36.15 -39.42
CA GLN A 15 -4.51 -34.83 -39.85
C GLN A 15 -6.03 -34.84 -40.04
N ARG A 16 -6.58 -35.91 -40.64
CA ARG A 16 -8.04 -36.08 -40.79
C ARG A 16 -8.75 -36.14 -39.44
N ALA A 17 -8.19 -36.88 -38.48
CA ALA A 17 -8.75 -36.95 -37.12
C ALA A 17 -8.73 -35.58 -36.40
N LYS A 18 -7.69 -34.78 -36.59
CA LYS A 18 -7.61 -33.42 -36.04
C LYS A 18 -8.64 -32.48 -36.67
N ILE A 19 -8.80 -32.55 -37.99
CA ILE A 19 -9.81 -31.77 -38.72
C ILE A 19 -11.22 -32.15 -38.23
N GLU A 20 -11.50 -33.44 -38.08
CA GLU A 20 -12.80 -33.92 -37.63
C GLU A 20 -13.11 -33.46 -36.20
N ARG A 21 -12.14 -33.55 -35.27
CA ARG A 21 -12.32 -33.04 -33.90
C ARG A 21 -12.57 -31.53 -33.86
N ASN A 22 -11.83 -30.75 -34.67
CA ASN A 22 -12.04 -29.30 -34.77
C ASN A 22 -13.41 -28.97 -35.37
N ARG A 23 -13.84 -29.72 -36.38
CA ARG A 23 -15.17 -29.60 -37.00
C ARG A 23 -16.28 -29.85 -35.98
N GLN A 24 -16.16 -30.91 -35.19
CA GLN A 24 -17.11 -31.25 -34.12
C GLN A 24 -17.19 -30.13 -33.07
N LYS A 25 -16.04 -29.61 -32.63
CA LYS A 25 -15.99 -28.50 -31.66
C LYS A 25 -16.65 -27.23 -32.19
N ALA A 26 -16.44 -26.89 -33.46
CA ALA A 26 -17.05 -25.72 -34.09
C ALA A 26 -18.58 -25.87 -34.24
N LEU A 27 -19.09 -27.06 -34.58
CA LEU A 27 -20.53 -27.33 -34.66
C LEU A 27 -21.19 -27.20 -33.29
N LEU A 28 -20.58 -27.75 -32.24
CA LEU A 28 -21.09 -27.64 -30.86
C LEU A 28 -21.19 -26.17 -30.40
N LEU A 29 -20.14 -25.38 -30.67
CA LEU A 29 -20.14 -23.93 -30.39
C LEU A 29 -21.21 -23.17 -31.18
N ARG A 30 -21.52 -23.59 -32.41
CA ARG A 30 -22.60 -22.99 -33.21
C ARG A 30 -23.97 -23.35 -32.64
N GLN A 31 -24.16 -24.61 -32.24
CA GLN A 31 -25.40 -25.06 -31.63
C GLN A 31 -25.67 -24.35 -30.28
N SER A 32 -24.65 -24.19 -29.43
CA SER A 32 -24.82 -23.49 -28.14
C SER A 32 -25.18 -22.01 -28.32
N ARG A 33 -24.59 -21.33 -29.32
CA ARG A 33 -24.95 -19.94 -29.66
C ARG A 33 -26.39 -19.81 -30.17
N LEU A 34 -26.90 -20.80 -30.89
CA LEU A 34 -28.28 -20.80 -31.39
C LEU A 34 -29.31 -21.08 -30.28
N ILE A 35 -28.95 -21.86 -29.26
CA ILE A 35 -29.82 -22.15 -28.10
C ILE A 35 -29.98 -20.92 -27.19
N ALA A 36 -29.08 -19.94 -27.26
CA ALA A 36 -29.10 -18.74 -26.42
C ALA A 36 -30.18 -17.69 -26.77
N HIS A 37 -31.05 -17.95 -27.75
CA HIS A 37 -32.24 -17.14 -28.02
C HIS A 37 -33.52 -17.93 -27.71
N PRO A 38 -34.13 -17.79 -26.52
CA PRO A 38 -35.33 -18.53 -26.14
C PRO A 38 -36.63 -17.92 -26.68
N TYR A 39 -36.60 -16.99 -27.65
CA TYR A 39 -37.82 -16.33 -28.12
C TYR A 39 -37.74 -15.86 -29.58
N THR A 40 -37.74 -16.78 -30.53
CA THR A 40 -38.28 -16.50 -31.87
C THR A 40 -38.99 -17.74 -32.39
N SER A 41 -40.32 -17.74 -32.27
CA SER A 41 -41.19 -18.64 -33.02
C SER A 41 -42.32 -17.84 -33.62
N GLU A 42 -42.26 -17.64 -34.93
CA GLU A 42 -43.41 -17.21 -35.71
C GLU A 42 -44.35 -18.42 -35.91
N ALA A 43 -45.66 -18.12 -35.95
CA ALA A 43 -46.82 -18.97 -36.22
C ALA A 43 -47.48 -19.72 -35.05
N ALA A 44 -48.38 -19.02 -34.33
CA ALA A 44 -49.68 -19.56 -33.92
C ALA A 44 -50.67 -18.43 -33.57
N SER A 45 -51.75 -18.36 -34.35
CA SER A 45 -53.08 -17.81 -34.07
C SER A 45 -53.33 -16.92 -32.83
N GLY A 46 -53.71 -15.67 -33.12
CA GLY A 46 -54.86 -15.02 -32.49
C GLY A 46 -54.73 -14.51 -31.05
N TRP A 47 -54.32 -13.25 -30.89
CA TRP A 47 -54.95 -12.32 -29.93
C TRP A 47 -54.57 -10.88 -30.29
N LYS A 48 -55.53 -9.96 -30.34
CA LYS A 48 -55.28 -8.53 -30.49
C LYS A 48 -54.76 -7.96 -29.15
N VAL A 49 -53.51 -7.54 -29.08
CA VAL A 49 -53.02 -6.75 -27.94
C VAL A 49 -52.23 -5.56 -28.48
N ASN A 50 -52.51 -4.39 -27.92
CA ASN A 50 -52.05 -3.06 -28.34
C ASN A 50 -50.54 -3.03 -28.64
N GLY A 51 -50.16 -2.39 -29.75
CA GLY A 51 -48.79 -2.35 -30.24
C GLY A 51 -47.83 -1.58 -29.30
N PRO A 52 -46.55 -1.97 -29.24
CA PRO A 52 -45.58 -1.32 -28.36
C PRO A 52 -45.16 0.07 -28.89
N ALA A 53 -44.79 0.94 -27.95
CA ALA A 53 -44.34 2.31 -28.17
C ALA A 53 -43.09 2.38 -29.08
N ARG A 54 -42.90 3.53 -29.76
CA ARG A 54 -41.78 3.75 -30.69
C ARG A 54 -40.44 3.68 -29.94
N GLN A 55 -39.62 2.68 -30.23
CA GLN A 55 -38.27 2.53 -29.69
C GLN A 55 -37.34 3.65 -30.16
N ILE A 56 -36.63 4.28 -29.22
CA ILE A 56 -35.58 5.28 -29.51
C ILE A 56 -34.22 4.57 -29.54
N ASP A 57 -33.55 4.63 -30.69
CA ASP A 57 -32.21 4.09 -30.89
C ASP A 57 -31.17 5.16 -30.59
N THR A 58 -30.33 4.93 -29.57
CA THR A 58 -29.21 5.82 -29.20
C THR A 58 -27.91 5.46 -29.94
N GLY A 59 -27.95 4.52 -30.89
CA GLY A 59 -26.84 4.22 -31.79
C GLY A 59 -25.72 3.38 -31.17
N ALA A 60 -25.90 2.85 -29.96
CA ALA A 60 -24.94 2.01 -29.23
C ALA A 60 -25.42 0.57 -29.00
N GLY A 61 -26.28 0.05 -29.88
CA GLY A 61 -26.65 -1.38 -29.91
C GLY A 61 -27.61 -1.85 -28.80
N PHE A 62 -28.17 -0.94 -28.01
CA PHE A 62 -29.25 -1.21 -27.07
C PHE A 62 -30.43 -0.26 -27.34
N PHE A 63 -31.63 -0.82 -27.50
CA PHE A 63 -32.87 -0.04 -27.57
C PHE A 63 -33.36 0.23 -26.15
N LEU A 64 -33.63 1.49 -25.83
CA LEU A 64 -34.31 1.86 -24.60
C LEU A 64 -35.81 1.99 -24.92
N GLU A 65 -36.64 1.26 -24.18
CA GLU A 65 -38.07 1.56 -24.16
C GLU A 65 -38.26 2.89 -23.43
N GLU A 66 -39.07 3.80 -23.99
CA GLU A 66 -39.55 4.96 -23.24
C GLU A 66 -40.35 4.43 -22.04
N GLU A 67 -39.77 4.55 -20.85
CA GLU A 67 -40.43 4.18 -19.61
C GLU A 67 -41.67 5.06 -19.46
N ASP A 68 -42.86 4.47 -19.65
CA ASP A 68 -44.10 4.97 -19.06
C ASP A 68 -43.81 5.37 -17.61
N GLU A 69 -44.30 6.54 -17.19
CA GLU A 69 -44.14 7.19 -15.89
C GLU A 69 -44.64 6.33 -14.70
N LYS A 70 -44.13 5.12 -14.55
CA LYS A 70 -44.30 4.27 -13.39
C LYS A 70 -43.21 4.69 -12.44
N GLU A 71 -43.58 5.61 -11.56
CA GLU A 71 -42.99 5.87 -10.25
C GLU A 71 -41.76 4.98 -10.01
N LYS A 72 -40.58 5.45 -10.45
CA LYS A 72 -39.31 4.91 -9.98
C LYS A 72 -39.32 5.19 -8.50
N CYS A 73 -39.84 4.25 -7.72
CA CYS A 73 -39.70 4.20 -6.29
C CYS A 73 -38.19 4.12 -6.08
N LYS A 74 -37.57 5.30 -5.91
CA LYS A 74 -36.18 5.50 -5.57
C LYS A 74 -36.00 4.71 -4.29
N GLN A 75 -35.61 3.45 -4.40
CA GLN A 75 -35.18 2.68 -3.25
C GLN A 75 -33.92 3.40 -2.80
N GLU A 76 -34.08 4.23 -1.77
CA GLU A 76 -33.02 4.99 -1.16
C GLU A 76 -32.06 3.96 -0.57
N ILE A 77 -31.03 3.60 -1.34
CA ILE A 77 -29.98 2.69 -0.88
C ILE A 77 -29.26 3.46 0.22
N LYS A 78 -29.67 3.22 1.46
CA LYS A 78 -28.99 3.69 2.66
C LYS A 78 -27.66 2.96 2.73
N HIS A 79 -26.66 3.51 2.04
CA HIS A 79 -25.29 3.10 2.21
C HIS A 79 -24.95 3.37 3.68
N GLN A 80 -24.70 2.31 4.44
CA GLN A 80 -24.12 2.50 5.76
C GLN A 80 -22.78 3.20 5.56
N PRO A 81 -22.50 4.33 6.23
CA PRO A 81 -21.20 4.98 6.13
C PRO A 81 -20.14 3.96 6.54
N GLY A 82 -19.10 3.81 5.72
CA GLY A 82 -18.01 2.88 6.01
C GLY A 82 -17.38 3.18 7.39
N PRO A 83 -16.77 2.19 8.05
CA PRO A 83 -16.10 2.40 9.33
C PRO A 83 -15.14 3.59 9.25
N LEU A 84 -15.35 4.59 10.10
CA LEU A 84 -14.43 5.72 10.24
C LEU A 84 -13.17 5.21 10.94
N MET A 85 -12.10 5.01 10.18
CA MET A 85 -10.77 4.75 10.74
C MET A 85 -10.26 6.06 11.34
N VAL A 86 -10.28 6.17 12.67
CA VAL A 86 -9.62 7.28 13.36
C VAL A 86 -8.13 7.04 13.25
N ILE A 87 -7.47 7.77 12.36
CA ILE A 87 -6.01 7.75 12.27
C ILE A 87 -5.50 8.77 13.31
N GLU A 88 -4.69 8.30 14.25
CA GLU A 88 -4.09 9.17 15.25
C GLU A 88 -3.06 10.08 14.59
N ASN A 89 -3.34 11.38 14.56
CA ASN A 89 -2.41 12.39 14.06
C ASN A 89 -1.27 12.58 15.07
N LEU A 90 -0.04 12.69 14.57
CA LEU A 90 1.14 13.06 15.35
C LEU A 90 1.32 14.58 15.38
N ILE A 91 1.91 15.09 16.45
CA ILE A 91 2.17 16.53 16.62
C ILE A 91 3.67 16.78 16.46
N CYS A 92 4.03 17.74 15.60
CA CYS A 92 5.42 18.13 15.35
C CYS A 92 6.02 18.87 16.56
N GLU A 93 7.20 18.46 17.02
CA GLU A 93 7.87 19.11 18.16
C GLU A 93 8.32 20.54 17.86
N ASP A 94 8.65 20.86 16.61
CA ASP A 94 9.20 22.18 16.26
C ASP A 94 8.12 23.23 15.99
N CYS A 95 7.03 22.84 15.32
CA CYS A 95 5.97 23.78 14.92
C CYS A 95 4.60 23.51 15.53
N GLY A 96 4.43 22.41 16.27
CA GLY A 96 3.17 22.04 16.91
C GLY A 96 2.05 21.63 15.94
N LYS A 97 2.33 21.51 14.64
CA LYS A 97 1.33 21.11 13.65
C LYS A 97 1.12 19.61 13.64
N GLU A 98 -0.12 19.20 13.40
CA GLU A 98 -0.47 17.81 13.18
C GLU A 98 0.07 17.30 11.83
N PHE A 99 0.59 16.08 11.82
CA PHE A 99 1.03 15.36 10.63
C PHE A 99 0.80 13.85 10.83
N LEU A 100 0.65 13.12 9.73
CA LEU A 100 0.40 11.68 9.76
C LEU A 100 1.69 10.88 9.58
N GLU A 101 2.42 11.17 8.51
CA GLU A 101 3.68 10.53 8.17
C GLU A 101 4.75 11.61 8.02
N SER A 102 5.97 11.28 8.43
CA SER A 102 7.15 12.11 8.13
C SER A 102 8.38 11.24 8.00
N TYR A 103 9.35 11.71 7.22
CA TYR A 103 10.57 10.93 7.00
C TYR A 103 11.31 10.61 8.31
N PHE A 104 11.37 11.58 9.22
CA PHE A 104 12.04 11.39 10.52
C PHE A 104 11.25 10.47 11.45
N TYR A 105 9.93 10.50 11.39
CA TYR A 105 9.12 9.58 12.16
C TYR A 105 9.28 8.13 11.66
N ASP A 106 9.26 7.91 10.35
CA ASP A 106 9.37 6.57 9.77
C ASP A 106 10.74 5.93 9.99
N LYS A 107 11.81 6.73 9.90
CA LYS A 107 13.19 6.20 9.90
C LYS A 107 13.85 6.26 11.26
N PHE A 108 13.49 7.25 12.08
CA PHE A 108 14.13 7.50 13.37
C PHE A 108 13.12 7.50 14.52
N HIS A 109 11.82 7.39 14.27
CA HIS A 109 10.76 7.56 15.28
C HIS A 109 10.85 8.91 16.01
N TYR A 110 11.19 9.96 15.24
CA TYR A 110 11.31 11.33 15.73
C TYR A 110 10.19 12.21 15.17
N SER A 111 9.39 12.81 16.05
CA SER A 111 8.12 13.49 15.70
C SER A 111 8.33 14.90 15.17
N VAL A 112 8.92 15.00 13.98
CA VAL A 112 9.12 16.27 13.26
C VAL A 112 8.54 16.15 11.85
N CYS A 113 7.75 17.13 11.42
CA CYS A 113 7.14 17.17 10.10
C CYS A 113 8.19 17.50 9.01
N ASP A 114 7.90 17.15 7.75
CA ASP A 114 8.87 17.32 6.66
C ASP A 114 9.25 18.78 6.39
N ASN A 115 8.36 19.74 6.70
CA ASN A 115 8.66 21.17 6.58
C ASN A 115 9.75 21.62 7.56
N CYS A 116 9.69 21.15 8.81
CA CYS A 116 10.67 21.51 9.85
C CYS A 116 11.98 20.72 9.69
N ARG A 117 11.91 19.51 9.15
CA ARG A 117 13.08 18.69 8.83
C ARG A 117 14.04 19.36 7.84
N GLN A 118 13.54 20.21 6.95
CA GLN A 118 14.38 20.88 5.94
C GLN A 118 15.47 21.78 6.55
N ASN A 119 15.33 22.16 7.83
CA ASN A 119 16.34 22.90 8.55
C ASN A 119 17.47 21.97 9.04
N GLU A 120 18.57 21.92 8.28
CA GLU A 120 19.72 21.06 8.59
C GLU A 120 20.48 21.49 9.86
N GLU A 121 20.29 22.74 10.32
CA GLU A 121 20.95 23.23 11.53
C GLU A 121 20.35 22.64 12.81
N THR A 122 19.03 22.42 12.83
CA THR A 122 18.32 21.91 14.00
C THR A 122 18.41 20.40 14.11
N HIS A 123 18.32 19.70 12.96
CA HIS A 123 18.26 18.22 12.92
C HIS A 123 19.31 17.62 11.98
N PRO A 124 20.61 17.83 12.24
CA PRO A 124 21.66 17.31 11.37
C PRO A 124 21.75 15.78 11.42
N LEU A 125 21.95 15.18 10.25
CA LEU A 125 22.33 13.78 10.11
C LEU A 125 23.85 13.68 10.07
N ILE A 126 24.43 12.85 10.93
CA ILE A 126 25.87 12.67 11.06
C ILE A 126 26.28 11.25 10.66
N THR A 127 27.45 11.09 10.04
CA THR A 127 27.95 9.76 9.68
C THR A 127 28.41 8.99 10.91
N LYS A 128 28.49 7.65 10.79
CA LYS A 128 29.04 6.78 11.85
C LYS A 128 30.44 7.24 12.32
N THR A 129 31.29 7.66 11.39
CA THR A 129 32.65 8.14 11.69
C THR A 129 32.62 9.49 12.39
N ASP A 130 31.76 10.41 11.96
CA ASP A 130 31.66 11.73 12.58
C ASP A 130 31.09 11.63 13.99
N ALA A 131 30.06 10.82 14.20
CA ALA A 131 29.52 10.53 15.52
C ALA A 131 30.59 9.97 16.46
N ARG A 132 31.40 9.03 15.96
CA ARG A 132 32.50 8.45 16.72
C ARG A 132 33.53 9.49 17.14
N ASN A 133 33.94 10.35 16.21
CA ASN A 133 34.98 11.35 16.45
C ASN A 133 34.48 12.50 17.33
N LYS A 134 33.27 13.02 17.06
CA LYS A 134 32.65 14.13 17.77
C LYS A 134 32.33 13.81 19.23
N TYR A 135 31.91 12.57 19.50
CA TYR A 135 31.53 12.13 20.84
C TYR A 135 32.52 11.15 21.49
N LEU A 136 33.69 10.94 20.87
CA LEU A 136 34.76 10.05 21.36
C LEU A 136 34.26 8.63 21.67
N LEU A 137 33.37 8.09 20.83
CA LEU A 137 32.74 6.79 21.03
C LEU A 137 33.56 5.64 20.44
N LYS A 138 33.24 4.41 20.83
CA LYS A 138 33.68 3.20 20.13
C LYS A 138 32.60 2.75 19.14
N ASN A 139 33.00 1.92 18.19
CA ASN A 139 32.04 1.30 17.25
C ASN A 139 30.96 0.49 17.96
N ALA A 140 31.34 -0.22 19.02
CA ALA A 140 30.41 -1.02 19.81
C ALA A 140 29.32 -0.16 20.47
N ASP A 141 29.63 1.09 20.84
CA ASP A 141 28.69 1.98 21.51
C ASP A 141 27.55 2.42 20.58
N LEU A 142 27.82 2.47 19.26
CA LEU A 142 26.82 2.81 18.24
C LEU A 142 26.01 1.60 17.77
N ASP A 143 26.63 0.40 17.72
CA ASP A 143 25.99 -0.79 17.14
C ASP A 143 25.30 -1.69 18.17
N LYS A 144 25.84 -1.81 19.39
CA LYS A 144 25.46 -2.87 20.36
C LYS A 144 24.69 -2.35 21.56
N ARG A 145 24.62 -1.03 21.74
CA ARG A 145 24.07 -0.46 22.96
C ARG A 145 22.55 -0.49 22.94
N GLU A 146 21.97 -0.82 24.09
CA GLU A 146 20.54 -0.67 24.34
C GLU A 146 20.25 0.75 24.86
N PRO A 147 19.21 1.44 24.35
CA PRO A 147 18.36 1.07 23.22
C PRO A 147 19.08 1.24 21.87
N PRO A 148 18.75 0.41 20.85
CA PRO A 148 19.35 0.50 19.52
C PRO A 148 19.14 1.88 18.88
N LEU A 149 20.20 2.43 18.28
CA LEU A 149 20.12 3.68 17.53
C LEU A 149 19.63 3.42 16.10
N HIS A 150 18.64 4.20 15.67
CA HIS A 150 18.14 4.18 14.31
C HIS A 150 19.12 4.87 13.35
N PHE A 151 19.22 4.36 12.12
CA PHE A 151 20.08 4.91 11.09
C PHE A 151 19.49 4.72 9.69
N VAL A 152 19.92 5.58 8.76
CA VAL A 152 19.62 5.44 7.34
C VAL A 152 20.89 5.09 6.58
N ILE A 153 20.77 4.16 5.63
CA ILE A 153 21.87 3.73 4.77
C ILE A 153 21.85 4.57 3.48
N ARG A 154 22.99 5.14 3.09
CA ARG A 154 23.17 5.90 1.84
C ARG A 154 24.45 5.47 1.12
N LYS A 155 24.50 5.67 -0.20
CA LYS A 155 25.74 5.50 -0.97
C LYS A 155 26.77 6.54 -0.53
N ASN A 156 28.04 6.17 -0.56
CA ASN A 156 29.10 7.10 -0.21
C ASN A 156 29.22 8.20 -1.31
N PRO A 157 29.11 9.49 -0.96
CA PRO A 157 29.12 10.59 -1.92
C PRO A 157 30.48 10.78 -2.58
N HIS A 158 31.57 10.33 -1.95
CA HIS A 158 32.90 10.41 -2.54
C HIS A 158 33.13 9.31 -3.58
N ASN A 159 32.62 8.10 -3.34
CA ASN A 159 32.72 7.00 -4.29
C ASN A 159 31.61 5.96 -4.06
N SER A 160 30.73 5.79 -5.05
CA SER A 160 29.60 4.85 -4.99
C SER A 160 30.00 3.37 -4.94
N LYS A 161 31.25 3.03 -5.31
CA LYS A 161 31.80 1.66 -5.21
C LYS A 161 32.24 1.31 -3.78
N TRP A 162 32.47 2.32 -2.94
CA TRP A 162 32.78 2.08 -1.53
C TRP A 162 31.55 1.57 -0.79
N GLY A 163 31.77 1.01 0.41
CA GLY A 163 30.68 0.56 1.26
C GLY A 163 29.70 1.69 1.58
N ASP A 164 28.45 1.30 1.79
CA ASP A 164 27.39 2.24 2.12
C ASP A 164 27.66 2.91 3.48
N MET A 165 27.34 4.20 3.57
CA MET A 165 27.45 4.96 4.81
C MET A 165 26.18 4.81 5.65
N LYS A 166 26.36 4.82 6.98
CA LYS A 166 25.27 4.95 7.94
C LYS A 166 25.19 6.39 8.43
N LEU A 167 23.99 6.95 8.36
CA LEU A 167 23.64 8.29 8.85
C LEU A 167 22.74 8.16 10.07
N TYR A 168 23.13 8.82 11.16
CA TYR A 168 22.42 8.86 12.42
C TYR A 168 21.88 10.27 12.67
N LEU A 169 20.75 10.38 13.36
CA LEU A 169 20.26 11.67 13.81
C LEU A 169 21.10 12.16 15.01
N GLU A 170 21.74 13.31 14.89
CA GLU A 170 22.71 13.78 15.90
C GLU A 170 22.09 13.88 17.30
N CYS A 171 20.85 14.39 17.40
CA CYS A 171 20.17 14.54 18.69
C CYS A 171 19.96 13.19 19.40
N GLN A 172 19.67 12.12 18.66
CA GLN A 172 19.51 10.77 19.21
C GLN A 172 20.82 10.21 19.73
N VAL A 173 21.91 10.40 18.99
CA VAL A 173 23.25 9.99 19.41
C VAL A 173 23.64 10.72 20.70
N ALA A 174 23.51 12.04 20.71
CA ALA A 174 23.82 12.87 21.89
C ALA A 174 22.99 12.46 23.12
N TYR A 175 21.69 12.19 22.93
CA TYR A 175 20.81 11.73 24.00
C TYR A 175 21.22 10.35 24.53
N ASN A 176 21.46 9.39 23.63
CA ASN A 176 21.84 8.03 24.00
C ASN A 176 23.12 8.03 24.84
N ILE A 177 24.13 8.83 24.46
CA ILE A 177 25.40 8.99 25.20
C ILE A 177 25.21 9.64 26.57
N LYS A 178 24.31 10.63 26.68
CA LYS A 178 24.00 11.25 27.98
C LYS A 178 23.35 10.25 28.93
N THR A 179 22.31 9.55 28.47
CA THR A 179 21.60 8.52 29.25
C THR A 179 22.55 7.41 29.70
N SER A 180 23.37 6.95 28.76
CA SER A 180 24.54 6.11 28.94
C SER A 180 25.45 6.46 30.13
N ASN A 181 25.97 7.69 30.14
CA ASN A 181 26.94 8.13 31.14
C ASN A 181 26.26 8.38 32.50
N TYR A 182 24.98 8.74 32.47
CA TYR A 182 24.16 8.87 33.67
C TYR A 182 23.85 7.50 34.29
N THR A 183 23.49 6.49 33.48
CA THR A 183 23.24 5.13 33.98
C THR A 183 24.50 4.48 34.58
N PHE A 184 25.68 4.76 34.03
CA PHE A 184 26.96 4.29 34.57
C PHE A 184 27.31 4.97 35.91
N ASN A 185 26.96 6.26 36.08
CA ASN A 185 27.09 6.94 37.37
C ASN A 185 26.05 6.47 38.39
N LEU A 186 24.82 6.19 37.97
CA LEU A 186 23.77 5.66 38.84
C LEU A 186 23.95 4.17 39.18
N SER A 187 24.72 3.38 38.45
CA SER A 187 25.03 2.00 38.91
C SER A 187 25.80 1.96 40.23
N SER A 188 26.43 3.07 40.65
CA SER A 188 27.05 3.24 41.98
C SER A 188 26.06 3.71 43.06
N LEU A 189 24.83 4.07 42.69
CA LEU A 189 23.75 4.48 43.59
C LEU A 189 22.45 3.85 43.08
N LYS A 190 22.04 2.70 43.65
CA LYS A 190 20.72 2.07 43.43
C LYS A 190 19.60 3.09 43.65
N ILE A 191 19.28 3.86 42.62
CA ILE A 191 18.20 4.84 42.61
C ILE A 191 17.42 4.60 41.33
N CYS A 192 16.24 4.03 41.56
CA CYS A 192 15.13 3.93 40.65
C CYS A 192 14.88 5.31 40.01
N VAL A 193 15.03 5.45 38.69
CA VAL A 193 14.60 6.67 38.00
C VAL A 193 13.10 6.56 37.71
N THR A 194 12.31 6.67 38.78
CA THR A 194 10.97 7.22 38.69
C THR A 194 11.07 8.75 38.54
N LYS A 195 10.45 9.27 37.48
CA LYS A 195 9.84 10.62 37.41
C LYS A 195 10.74 11.81 37.78
N LYS A 196 11.55 12.30 36.83
CA LYS A 196 11.90 13.74 36.77
C LYS A 196 12.53 14.20 35.44
N CYS A 197 11.79 14.10 34.34
CA CYS A 197 12.04 14.92 33.14
C CYS A 197 10.69 15.43 32.63
N HIS A 198 10.21 16.52 33.23
CA HIS A 198 8.89 17.10 32.96
C HIS A 198 8.87 18.10 31.77
N SER A 199 9.91 18.16 30.95
CA SER A 199 9.98 19.04 29.78
C SER A 199 10.27 18.33 28.46
N PHE A 200 10.23 17.00 28.43
CA PHE A 200 10.47 16.17 27.24
C PHE A 200 9.51 14.95 27.20
N SER A 201 8.28 15.16 27.68
CA SER A 201 7.40 14.09 28.18
C SER A 201 6.33 13.59 27.20
N HIS A 202 6.29 14.03 25.94
CA HIS A 202 5.30 13.52 24.98
C HIS A 202 5.79 12.32 24.14
N VAL A 203 7.08 12.26 23.79
CA VAL A 203 7.59 11.19 22.88
C VAL A 203 7.97 9.89 23.61
N ILE A 204 8.44 9.96 24.85
CA ILE A 204 8.83 8.74 25.59
C ILE A 204 7.60 7.98 26.12
N SER A 205 6.46 8.64 26.31
CA SER A 205 5.23 8.02 26.84
C SER A 205 4.66 6.97 25.88
N THR A 206 4.67 7.22 24.57
CA THR A 206 4.19 6.25 23.57
C THR A 206 5.21 5.16 23.28
N HIS A 207 6.51 5.47 23.27
CA HIS A 207 7.55 4.47 23.05
C HIS A 207 7.74 3.53 24.26
N CYS A 208 7.60 4.00 25.50
CA CYS A 208 7.60 3.15 26.69
C CYS A 208 6.31 2.32 26.83
N LYS A 209 5.15 2.82 26.39
CA LYS A 209 3.91 2.03 26.37
C LYS A 209 3.97 0.90 25.34
N ASN A 210 4.53 1.14 24.15
CA ASN A 210 4.62 0.12 23.10
C ASN A 210 5.68 -0.98 23.39
N ILE A 211 6.81 -0.64 24.03
CA ILE A 211 7.80 -1.65 24.47
C ILE A 211 7.23 -2.53 25.60
N ALA A 212 6.46 -1.97 26.54
CA ALA A 212 5.85 -2.72 27.63
C ALA A 212 4.77 -3.72 27.15
N VAL A 213 4.11 -3.43 26.02
CA VAL A 213 3.13 -4.34 25.40
C VAL A 213 3.84 -5.52 24.71
N TYR A 214 4.96 -5.28 24.02
CA TYR A 214 5.68 -6.32 23.29
C TYR A 214 6.29 -7.41 24.19
N HIS A 215 6.72 -7.07 25.40
CA HIS A 215 7.27 -8.03 26.36
C HIS A 215 6.21 -8.90 27.05
N LYS A 216 4.95 -8.43 27.11
CA LYS A 216 3.84 -9.18 27.74
C LYS A 216 3.21 -10.23 26.84
N SER A 217 3.49 -10.19 25.53
CA SER A 217 3.03 -11.16 24.54
C SER A 217 4.02 -12.29 24.25
N ILE A 218 5.23 -12.24 24.86
CA ILE A 218 6.31 -13.24 24.70
C ILE A 218 6.57 -13.99 26.03
N SER A 219 5.72 -13.79 27.04
CA SER A 219 5.75 -14.55 28.31
C SER A 219 4.45 -15.30 28.55
#